data_AF-A0A2D6L447-F1
#
_entry.id   AF-A0A2D6L447-F1
#
_cell.length_a   1.000
_cell.length_b   1.000
_cell.length_c   1.000
_cell.angle_alpha   90.00
_cell.angle_beta   90.00
_cell.angle_gamma   90.00
#
_symmetry.space_group_name_H-M   'P 1'
#
loop_
_entity.id
_entity.type
_entity.pdbx_description
1 polymer ?
#
loop_
_entity_poly.entity_id
_entity_poly.type
_entity_poly.pdbx_seq_one_letter_code
_entity_poly.pdbx_strand_id
1 'polypeptide(L)'
;MLIVFSIFYLINFYSVNQDFVHKDISLTGGTSVTLIGDIDSTKLEQGLGVKLEDFNIRGVSDLITQERKALIIETKLSSDETKQILEEYLGYELTPENSSFEFTGSTLSESFYRQLLTAVWVAFVLMSLVVFLIFGESQVLKTYVAVLSLFIVKTAYSHISLVNALAIFLILLSIPFLFYYSMKKKINYYIPVAFSIAVLFLLI
;
A
#
# COMPACT_ATOMS: atom_id res chain seq x y z
N MET A 1 -9.32 20.84 10.35
CA MET A 1 -7.99 21.48 10.32
C MET A 1 -6.88 20.47 10.11
N LEU A 2 -6.73 19.45 10.98
CA LEU A 2 -5.68 18.42 10.83
C LEU A 2 -5.73 17.68 9.48
N ILE A 3 -6.92 17.24 9.04
CA ILE A 3 -7.10 16.55 7.75
C ILE A 3 -6.63 17.41 6.56
N VAL A 4 -6.92 18.71 6.57
CA VAL A 4 -6.54 19.61 5.49
C VAL A 4 -5.01 19.73 5.40
N PHE A 5 -4.34 19.83 6.56
CA PHE A 5 -2.88 19.83 6.61
C PHE A 5 -2.27 18.50 6.18
N SER A 6 -2.86 17.36 6.57
CA SER A 6 -2.40 16.02 6.15
C SER A 6 -2.51 15.84 4.63
N ILE A 7 -3.61 16.29 4.02
CA ILE A 7 -3.79 16.24 2.56
C ILE A 7 -2.78 17.13 1.86
N PHE A 8 -2.58 18.36 2.34
CA PHE A 8 -1.60 19.28 1.78
C PHE A 8 -0.18 18.72 1.84
N TYR A 9 0.21 18.14 2.98
CA TYR A 9 1.49 17.46 3.14
C TYR A 9 1.67 16.33 2.13
N LEU A 10 0.67 15.46 1.96
CA LEU A 10 0.74 14.34 1.01
C LEU A 10 0.87 14.81 -0.44
N ILE A 11 0.15 15.87 -0.83
CA ILE A 11 0.26 16.46 -2.18
C ILE A 11 1.66 17.01 -2.42
N ASN A 12 2.21 17.75 -1.45
CA ASN A 12 3.56 18.30 -1.55
C ASN A 12 4.61 17.19 -1.63
N PHE A 13 4.51 16.18 -0.77
CA PHE A 13 5.40 15.02 -0.74
C PHE A 13 5.37 14.26 -2.07
N TYR A 14 4.18 14.02 -2.64
CA TYR A 14 4.02 13.37 -3.94
C TYR A 14 4.64 14.19 -5.08
N SER A 15 4.49 15.51 -5.05
CA SER A 15 5.08 16.38 -6.07
C SER A 15 6.61 16.32 -6.09
N VAL A 16 7.25 16.17 -4.93
CA VAL A 16 8.72 16.15 -4.81
C VAL A 16 9.27 14.74 -5.06
N ASN A 17 8.66 13.72 -4.46
CA ASN A 17 9.21 12.35 -4.43
C ASN A 17 8.61 11.42 -5.49
N GLN A 18 7.58 11.86 -6.22
CA GLN A 18 6.78 11.03 -7.13
C GLN A 18 6.18 9.77 -6.47
N ASP A 19 6.06 9.80 -5.13
CA ASP A 19 5.48 8.73 -4.33
C ASP A 19 4.83 9.29 -3.07
N PHE A 20 3.98 8.51 -2.41
CA PHE A 20 3.27 8.91 -1.19
C PHE A 20 4.07 8.64 0.10
N VAL A 21 5.04 7.72 0.04
CA VAL A 21 5.88 7.33 1.19
C VAL A 21 7.27 6.95 0.68
N HIS A 22 8.30 7.13 1.52
CA HIS A 22 9.59 6.49 1.26
C HIS A 22 9.44 4.96 1.33
N LYS A 23 10.00 4.28 0.33
CA LYS A 23 9.86 2.84 0.16
C LYS A 23 11.17 2.16 0.55
N ASP A 24 11.07 1.13 1.37
CA ASP A 24 12.18 0.23 1.64
C ASP A 24 12.38 -0.76 0.49
N ILE A 25 13.48 -1.52 0.52
CA ILE A 25 13.79 -2.55 -0.48
C ILE A 25 12.71 -3.63 -0.62
N SER A 26 11.87 -3.84 0.39
CA SER A 26 10.71 -4.74 0.32
C SER A 26 9.62 -4.23 -0.64
N LEU A 27 9.60 -2.92 -0.91
CA LEU A 27 8.63 -2.25 -1.78
C LEU A 27 9.27 -1.74 -3.09
N THR A 28 10.57 -1.49 -3.14
CA THR A 28 11.29 -1.13 -4.37
C THR A 28 12.00 -2.28 -5.06
N GLY A 29 12.26 -3.37 -4.34
CA GLY A 29 13.22 -4.41 -4.70
C GLY A 29 14.64 -4.02 -4.29
N GLY A 30 15.49 -5.04 -4.16
CA GLY A 30 16.86 -4.93 -3.71
C GLY A 30 17.34 -6.17 -2.96
N THR A 31 18.49 -6.05 -2.31
CA THR A 31 19.12 -7.07 -1.47
C THR A 31 19.17 -6.58 -0.02
N SER A 32 18.71 -7.44 0.89
CA SER A 32 18.93 -7.30 2.33
C SER A 32 20.04 -8.26 2.75
N VAL A 33 21.05 -7.76 3.45
CA VAL A 33 22.15 -8.55 3.99
C VAL A 33 22.16 -8.42 5.48
N THR A 34 21.95 -9.53 6.18
CA THR A 34 22.14 -9.59 7.64
C THR A 34 23.54 -10.12 7.93
N LEU A 35 24.40 -9.29 8.50
CA LEU A 35 25.71 -9.66 9.00
C LEU A 35 25.63 -9.96 10.49
N ILE A 36 26.05 -11.16 10.91
CA ILE A 36 26.00 -11.61 12.30
C ILE A 36 27.32 -11.25 12.98
N GLY A 37 27.26 -10.51 14.09
CA GLY A 37 28.43 -10.11 14.86
C GLY A 37 28.36 -8.68 15.42
N ASP A 38 29.34 -8.34 16.26
CA ASP A 38 29.54 -6.98 16.77
C ASP A 38 30.33 -6.15 15.75
N ILE A 39 29.62 -5.67 14.74
CA ILE A 39 30.19 -4.88 13.65
C ILE A 39 29.78 -3.42 13.81
N ASP A 40 30.77 -2.52 13.78
CA ASP A 40 30.57 -1.08 13.96
C ASP A 40 29.86 -0.47 12.74
N SER A 41 28.57 -0.13 12.93
CA SER A 41 27.71 0.48 11.92
C SER A 41 28.27 1.79 11.37
N THR A 42 28.95 2.60 12.18
CA THR A 42 29.44 3.93 11.79
C THR A 42 30.65 3.83 10.87
N LYS A 43 31.51 2.83 11.09
CA LYS A 43 32.63 2.54 10.19
C LYS A 43 32.15 1.98 8.86
N LEU A 44 31.14 1.11 8.88
CA LEU A 44 30.53 0.57 7.67
C LEU A 44 29.85 1.65 6.82
N GLU A 45 29.10 2.55 7.44
CA GLU A 45 28.41 3.62 6.72
C GLU A 45 29.42 4.55 6.01
N GLN A 46 30.51 4.92 6.67
CA GLN A 46 31.57 5.75 6.08
C GLN A 46 32.37 5.03 4.99
N GLY A 47 32.63 3.73 5.16
CA GLY A 47 33.42 2.95 4.21
C GLY A 47 32.64 2.46 2.99
N LEU A 48 31.36 2.14 3.17
CA LEU A 48 30.47 1.68 2.11
C LEU A 48 29.77 2.82 1.37
N GLY A 49 29.64 4.01 1.96
CA GLY A 49 29.00 5.15 1.31
C GLY A 49 29.65 5.62 0.00
N VAL A 50 30.87 5.17 -0.27
CA VAL A 50 31.57 5.41 -1.55
C VAL A 50 31.30 4.30 -2.57
N LYS A 51 30.92 3.09 -2.13
CA LYS A 51 30.80 1.88 -2.98
C LYS A 51 29.36 1.43 -3.20
N LEU A 52 28.44 1.73 -2.30
CA LEU A 52 27.02 1.39 -2.39
C LEU A 52 26.21 2.67 -2.57
N GLU A 53 25.55 2.81 -3.73
CA GLU A 53 24.55 3.85 -3.92
C GLU A 53 23.24 3.46 -3.20
N ASP A 54 22.64 4.43 -2.50
CA ASP A 54 21.28 4.31 -1.92
C ASP A 54 21.11 3.06 -1.04
N PHE A 55 21.95 2.95 -0.01
CA PHE A 55 21.93 1.88 0.98
C PHE A 55 21.45 2.38 2.34
N ASN A 56 20.85 1.47 3.10
CA ASN A 56 20.37 1.71 4.46
C ASN A 56 21.02 0.70 5.41
N ILE A 57 21.42 1.16 6.60
CA ILE A 57 22.02 0.30 7.63
C ILE A 57 21.14 0.33 8.88
N ARG A 58 20.75 -0.86 9.34
CA ARG A 58 19.94 -1.04 10.56
C ARG A 58 20.58 -2.04 11.51
N GLY A 59 20.88 -1.60 12.73
CA GLY A 59 21.37 -2.49 13.79
C GLY A 59 20.26 -3.31 14.42
N VAL A 60 20.52 -4.60 14.65
CA VAL A 60 19.66 -5.52 15.40
C VAL A 60 20.31 -5.77 16.76
N SER A 61 19.58 -5.45 17.83
CA SER A 61 20.07 -5.59 19.20
C SER A 61 19.19 -6.55 19.98
N ASP A 62 19.78 -7.26 20.93
CA ASP A 62 19.04 -8.09 21.87
C ASP A 62 18.18 -7.22 22.78
N LEU A 63 16.91 -7.58 22.96
CA LEU A 63 15.96 -6.80 23.76
C LEU A 63 16.29 -6.82 25.27
N ILE A 64 16.99 -7.86 25.74
CA ILE A 64 17.34 -8.05 27.15
C ILE A 64 18.71 -7.43 27.43
N THR A 65 19.73 -7.78 26.63
CA THR A 65 21.11 -7.33 26.90
C THR A 65 21.44 -5.98 26.26
N GLN A 66 20.61 -5.48 25.34
CA GLN A 66 20.89 -4.32 24.49
C GLN A 66 22.17 -4.43 23.65
N GLU A 67 22.81 -5.59 23.64
CA GLU A 67 23.99 -5.85 22.83
C GLU A 67 23.58 -6.02 21.38
N ARG A 68 24.35 -5.41 20.47
CA ARG A 68 24.12 -5.51 19.03
C ARG A 68 24.57 -6.89 18.55
N LYS A 69 23.65 -7.66 17.99
CA LYS A 69 23.90 -9.05 17.55
C LYS A 69 24.07 -9.16 16.04
N ALA A 70 23.46 -8.25 15.29
CA ALA A 70 23.55 -8.25 13.84
C ALA A 70 23.40 -6.86 13.26
N LEU A 71 23.84 -6.71 12.02
CA LEU A 71 23.69 -5.52 11.20
C LEU A 71 22.97 -5.89 9.92
N ILE A 72 21.89 -5.19 9.60
CA ILE A 72 21.17 -5.35 8.33
C ILE A 72 21.61 -4.23 7.40
N ILE A 73 22.03 -4.58 6.21
CA ILE A 73 22.40 -3.67 5.13
C ILE A 73 21.42 -3.90 3.98
N GLU A 74 20.72 -2.86 3.57
CA GLU A 74 19.77 -2.91 2.47
C GLU A 74 20.30 -2.07 1.32
N THR A 75 20.28 -2.61 0.10
CA THR A 75 20.73 -1.90 -1.11
C THR A 75 19.91 -2.34 -2.32
N LYS A 76 19.90 -1.53 -3.38
CA LYS A 76 19.22 -1.84 -4.64
C LYS A 76 20.01 -2.79 -5.54
N LEU A 77 21.27 -3.08 -5.22
CA LEU A 77 22.12 -3.98 -5.99
C LEU A 77 21.66 -5.43 -5.90
N SER A 78 22.14 -6.26 -6.84
CA SER A 78 21.88 -7.70 -6.81
C SER A 78 22.62 -8.38 -5.65
N SER A 79 22.19 -9.59 -5.30
CA SER A 79 22.81 -10.35 -4.19
C SER A 79 24.30 -10.61 -4.44
N ASP A 80 24.68 -10.92 -5.69
CA ASP A 80 26.06 -11.25 -6.05
C ASP A 80 26.97 -10.02 -6.01
N GLU A 81 26.51 -8.90 -6.58
CA GLU A 81 27.25 -7.62 -6.52
C GLU A 81 27.42 -7.14 -5.08
N THR A 82 26.35 -7.22 -4.29
CA THR A 82 26.37 -6.83 -2.88
C THR A 82 27.35 -7.71 -2.10
N LYS A 83 27.33 -9.03 -2.34
CA LYS A 83 28.25 -9.96 -1.71
C LYS A 83 29.71 -9.63 -2.05
N GLN A 84 30.02 -9.42 -3.31
CA GLN A 84 31.38 -9.10 -3.76
C GLN A 84 31.90 -7.81 -3.12
N ILE A 85 31.08 -6.75 -3.07
CA ILE A 85 31.46 -5.46 -2.47
C ILE A 85 31.69 -5.61 -0.97
N LEU A 86 30.83 -6.37 -0.27
CA LEU A 86 30.96 -6.58 1.16
C LEU A 86 32.17 -7.46 1.50
N GLU A 87 32.42 -8.54 0.78
CA GLU A 87 33.61 -9.39 0.98
C GLU A 87 34.91 -8.61 0.73
N GLU A 88 34.96 -7.79 -0.32
CA GLU A 88 36.10 -6.93 -0.61
C GLU A 88 36.33 -5.88 0.50
N TYR A 89 35.26 -5.32 1.06
CA TYR A 89 35.36 -4.34 2.14
C TYR A 89 35.73 -4.96 3.48
N LEU A 90 35.14 -6.10 3.81
CA LEU A 90 35.31 -6.78 5.10
C LEU A 90 36.60 -7.60 5.18
N GLY A 91 37.14 -8.02 4.02
CA GLY A 91 38.37 -8.80 3.94
C GLY A 91 38.21 -10.27 4.33
N TYR A 92 36.98 -10.79 4.37
CA TYR A 92 36.66 -12.19 4.62
C TYR A 92 35.44 -12.63 3.80
N GLU A 93 35.32 -13.94 3.58
CA GLU A 93 34.20 -14.52 2.83
C GLU A 93 32.91 -14.56 3.65
N LEU A 94 31.81 -14.18 3.01
CA LEU A 94 30.47 -14.19 3.58
C LEU A 94 29.83 -15.56 3.33
N THR A 95 29.62 -16.28 4.42
CA THR A 95 29.09 -17.64 4.45
C THR A 95 27.71 -17.65 5.10
N PRO A 96 26.90 -18.71 4.90
CA PRO A 96 25.59 -18.84 5.54
C PRO A 96 25.61 -18.82 7.07
N GLU A 97 26.78 -19.06 7.69
CA GLU A 97 26.96 -19.03 9.14
C GLU A 97 27.17 -17.62 9.70
N ASN A 98 27.78 -16.72 8.91
CA ASN A 98 28.10 -15.35 9.33
C ASN A 98 27.19 -14.29 8.66
N SER A 99 26.42 -14.69 7.65
CA SER A 99 25.60 -13.78 6.86
C SER A 99 24.37 -14.45 6.25
N SER A 100 23.31 -13.66 6.05
CA SER A 100 22.11 -14.06 5.30
C SER A 100 21.81 -13.01 4.23
N PHE A 101 21.62 -13.46 2.99
CA PHE A 101 21.27 -12.62 1.85
C PHE A 101 19.84 -12.91 1.41
N GLU A 102 19.02 -11.87 1.36
CA GLU A 102 17.64 -11.94 0.89
C GLU A 102 17.46 -10.99 -0.29
N PHE A 103 17.18 -11.56 -1.46
CA PHE A 103 16.93 -10.78 -2.66
C PHE A 103 15.42 -10.66 -2.94
N THR A 104 14.97 -9.44 -3.18
CA THR A 104 13.61 -9.14 -3.61
C THR A 104 13.64 -8.48 -4.99
N GLY A 105 13.02 -9.11 -5.99
CA GLY A 105 12.98 -8.56 -7.35
C GLY A 105 12.18 -7.25 -7.44
N SER A 106 12.70 -6.27 -8.17
CA SER A 106 12.07 -4.95 -8.36
C SER A 106 10.69 -5.05 -9.01
N THR A 107 10.53 -5.86 -10.05
CA THR A 107 9.24 -6.05 -10.72
C THR A 107 8.16 -6.62 -9.78
N LEU A 108 8.53 -7.59 -8.94
CA LEU A 108 7.61 -8.18 -7.97
C LEU A 108 7.23 -7.15 -6.91
N SER A 109 8.23 -6.47 -6.34
CA SER A 109 8.05 -5.45 -5.29
C SER A 109 7.19 -4.28 -5.77
N GLU A 110 7.44 -3.79 -6.98
CA GLU A 110 6.64 -2.71 -7.57
C GLU A 110 5.19 -3.15 -7.79
N SER A 111 4.98 -4.36 -8.31
CA SER A 111 3.63 -4.90 -8.49
C SER A 111 2.90 -5.06 -7.15
N PHE A 112 3.61 -5.53 -6.12
CA PHE A 112 3.10 -5.65 -4.76
C PHE A 112 2.76 -4.28 -4.18
N TYR A 113 3.64 -3.28 -4.34
CA TYR A 113 3.41 -1.92 -3.87
C TYR A 113 2.16 -1.29 -4.49
N ARG A 114 1.98 -1.42 -5.81
CA ARG A 114 0.76 -0.93 -6.48
C ARG A 114 -0.50 -1.64 -6.00
N GLN A 115 -0.43 -2.95 -5.75
CA GLN A 115 -1.55 -3.72 -5.20
C GLN A 115 -1.85 -3.31 -3.76
N LEU A 116 -0.82 -3.13 -2.92
CA LEU A 116 -0.92 -2.65 -1.54
C LEU A 116 -1.62 -1.28 -1.50
N LEU A 117 -1.16 -0.33 -2.31
CA LEU A 117 -1.75 1.01 -2.38
C LEU A 117 -3.23 0.96 -2.79
N THR A 118 -3.55 0.13 -3.79
CA THR A 118 -4.94 -0.10 -4.23
C THR A 118 -5.78 -0.71 -3.11
N ALA A 119 -5.26 -1.72 -2.41
CA ALA A 119 -5.95 -2.39 -1.32
C ALA A 119 -6.21 -1.46 -0.13
N VAL A 120 -5.23 -0.64 0.27
CA VAL A 120 -5.38 0.35 1.34
C VAL A 120 -6.45 1.39 0.97
N TRP A 121 -6.43 1.89 -0.27
CA TRP A 121 -7.44 2.83 -0.76
C TRP A 121 -8.86 2.22 -0.73
N VAL A 122 -9.03 1.01 -1.23
CA VAL A 122 -10.32 0.32 -1.20
C VAL A 122 -10.75 0.04 0.24
N ALA A 123 -9.85 -0.41 1.11
CA ALA A 123 -10.14 -0.66 2.51
C ALA A 123 -10.65 0.59 3.22
N PHE A 124 -10.04 1.75 2.97
CA PHE A 124 -10.49 3.02 3.54
C PHE A 124 -11.90 3.41 3.06
N VAL A 125 -12.18 3.27 1.76
CA VAL A 125 -13.52 3.51 1.20
C VAL A 125 -14.55 2.58 1.83
N LEU A 126 -14.27 1.27 1.90
CA LEU A 126 -15.17 0.30 2.50
C LEU A 126 -15.38 0.53 4.00
N MET A 127 -14.33 0.91 4.72
CA MET A 127 -14.45 1.27 6.14
C MET A 127 -15.33 2.50 6.33
N SER A 128 -15.14 3.53 5.49
CA SER A 128 -15.99 4.72 5.49
C SER A 128 -17.45 4.38 5.20
N LEU A 129 -17.70 3.45 4.28
CA LEU A 129 -19.03 2.93 4.00
C LEU A 129 -19.64 2.28 5.24
N VAL A 130 -18.93 1.36 5.90
CA VAL A 130 -19.44 0.65 7.08
C VAL A 130 -19.84 1.63 8.19
N VAL A 131 -18.97 2.60 8.50
CA VAL A 131 -19.26 3.65 9.49
C VAL A 131 -20.50 4.44 9.08
N PHE A 132 -20.60 4.82 7.81
CA PHE A 132 -21.74 5.59 7.31
C PHE A 132 -23.06 4.80 7.31
N LEU A 133 -23.01 3.50 7.02
CA LEU A 133 -24.18 2.63 7.07
C LEU A 133 -24.72 2.47 8.50
N ILE A 134 -23.83 2.37 9.49
CA ILE A 134 -24.21 2.24 10.90
C ILE A 134 -24.77 3.56 11.43
N PHE A 135 -24.02 4.66 11.28
CA PHE A 135 -24.29 5.93 11.96
C PHE A 135 -25.07 6.96 11.11
N GLY A 136 -25.25 6.73 9.82
CA GLY A 136 -25.94 7.69 8.95
C GLY A 136 -27.41 7.90 9.33
N GLU A 137 -27.88 9.14 9.29
CA GLU A 137 -29.28 9.47 9.61
C GLU A 137 -30.23 9.20 8.43
N SER A 138 -29.75 9.38 7.19
CA SER A 138 -30.57 9.27 5.98
C SER A 138 -30.38 7.93 5.29
N GLN A 139 -31.47 7.15 5.19
CA GLN A 139 -31.48 5.87 4.46
C GLN A 139 -31.16 6.04 2.97
N VAL A 140 -31.52 7.17 2.36
CA VAL A 140 -31.24 7.46 0.94
C VAL A 140 -29.73 7.65 0.73
N LEU A 141 -29.11 8.43 1.61
CA LEU A 141 -27.68 8.71 1.53
C LEU A 141 -26.85 7.44 1.76
N LYS A 142 -27.31 6.56 2.66
CA LYS A 142 -26.72 5.23 2.86
C LYS A 142 -26.69 4.40 1.58
N THR A 143 -27.80 4.38 0.83
CA THR A 143 -27.85 3.63 -0.41
C THR A 143 -26.96 4.25 -1.50
N TYR A 144 -26.90 5.58 -1.61
CA TYR A 144 -25.96 6.23 -2.54
C TYR A 144 -24.50 5.90 -2.24
N VAL A 145 -24.09 5.99 -0.98
CA VAL A 145 -22.71 5.69 -0.55
C VAL A 145 -22.40 4.20 -0.76
N ALA A 146 -23.36 3.30 -0.51
CA ALA A 146 -23.20 1.87 -0.79
C ALA A 146 -22.98 1.57 -2.26
N VAL A 147 -23.77 2.17 -3.16
CA VAL A 147 -23.61 2.00 -4.61
C VAL A 147 -22.26 2.53 -5.08
N LEU A 148 -21.86 3.72 -4.62
CA LEU A 148 -20.58 4.32 -4.98
C LEU A 148 -19.40 3.45 -4.52
N SER A 149 -19.50 2.88 -3.31
CA SER A 149 -18.45 2.01 -2.77
C SER A 149 -18.34 0.69 -3.54
N LEU A 150 -19.48 0.08 -3.90
CA LEU A 150 -19.50 -1.12 -4.74
C LEU A 150 -18.94 -0.84 -6.14
N PHE A 151 -19.20 0.35 -6.68
CA PHE A 151 -18.62 0.79 -7.95
C PHE A 151 -17.09 0.90 -7.85
N ILE A 152 -16.56 1.47 -6.77
CA ILE A 152 -15.11 1.54 -6.52
C ILE A 152 -14.50 0.12 -6.46
N VAL A 153 -15.14 -0.81 -5.75
CA VAL A 153 -14.70 -2.22 -5.69
C VAL A 153 -14.71 -2.86 -7.08
N LYS A 154 -15.76 -2.66 -7.88
CA LYS A 154 -15.85 -3.13 -9.27
C LYS A 154 -14.65 -2.66 -10.09
N THR A 155 -14.35 -1.35 -10.02
CA THR A 155 -13.25 -0.77 -10.82
C THR A 155 -11.88 -1.26 -10.36
N ALA A 156 -11.64 -1.35 -9.05
CA ALA A 156 -10.36 -1.77 -8.49
C ALA A 156 -10.04 -3.25 -8.78
N TYR A 157 -11.06 -4.10 -8.84
CA TYR A 157 -10.90 -5.55 -9.02
C TYR A 157 -11.50 -6.05 -10.33
N SER A 158 -11.48 -5.22 -11.38
CA SER A 158 -12.06 -5.53 -12.69
C SER A 158 -11.55 -6.84 -13.31
N HIS A 159 -10.31 -7.23 -13.00
CA HIS A 159 -9.69 -8.47 -13.46
C HIS A 159 -10.28 -9.74 -12.81
N ILE A 160 -10.94 -9.63 -11.65
CA ILE A 160 -11.53 -10.76 -10.93
C ILE A 160 -13.00 -10.87 -11.32
N SER A 161 -13.31 -11.80 -12.23
CA SER A 161 -14.65 -11.96 -12.82
C SER A 161 -15.76 -12.11 -11.79
N LEU A 162 -15.53 -12.88 -10.72
CA LEU A 162 -16.51 -13.12 -9.66
C LEU A 162 -16.80 -11.84 -8.86
N VAL A 163 -15.77 -11.06 -8.51
CA VAL A 163 -15.93 -9.80 -7.77
C VAL A 163 -16.70 -8.78 -8.62
N ASN A 164 -16.35 -8.69 -9.91
CA ASN A 164 -17.04 -7.83 -10.85
C ASN A 164 -18.53 -8.20 -10.98
N ALA A 165 -18.83 -9.50 -11.18
CA ALA A 165 -20.21 -9.98 -11.29
C ALA A 165 -21.02 -9.71 -10.01
N LEU A 166 -20.45 -9.97 -8.83
CA LEU A 166 -21.11 -9.74 -7.55
C LEU A 166 -21.38 -8.24 -7.31
N ALA A 167 -20.41 -7.37 -7.62
CA ALA A 167 -20.57 -5.92 -7.49
C ALA A 167 -21.70 -5.40 -8.39
N ILE A 168 -21.75 -5.84 -9.67
CA ILE A 168 -22.82 -5.46 -10.61
C ILE A 168 -24.19 -5.91 -10.08
N PHE A 169 -24.30 -7.16 -9.62
CA PHE A 169 -25.55 -7.70 -9.09
C PHE A 169 -26.07 -6.89 -7.89
N LEU A 170 -25.20 -6.58 -6.93
CA LEU A 170 -25.56 -5.79 -5.75
C LEU A 170 -25.95 -4.35 -6.09
N ILE A 171 -25.28 -3.74 -7.08
CA ILE A 171 -25.64 -2.40 -7.58
C ILE A 171 -27.03 -2.43 -8.22
N LEU A 172 -27.34 -3.42 -9.06
CA LEU A 172 -28.66 -3.55 -9.69
C LEU A 172 -29.79 -3.72 -8.66
N LEU A 173 -29.54 -4.45 -7.57
CA LEU A 173 -30.51 -4.65 -6.48
C LEU A 173 -30.84 -3.34 -5.73
N SER A 174 -29.90 -2.40 -5.68
CA SER A 174 -30.06 -1.13 -4.96
C SER A 174 -31.01 -0.13 -5.65
N ILE A 175 -31.14 -0.21 -6.98
CA ILE A 175 -31.96 0.69 -7.81
C ILE A 175 -33.46 0.59 -7.46
N PRO A 176 -34.11 -0.60 -7.47
CA PRO A 176 -35.52 -0.70 -7.09
C PRO A 176 -35.77 -0.31 -5.63
N PHE A 177 -34.81 -0.54 -4.73
CA PHE A 177 -34.89 -0.08 -3.35
C PHE A 177 -34.92 1.45 -3.23
N LEU A 178 -34.04 2.15 -3.96
CA LEU A 178 -34.03 3.62 -4.04
C LEU A 178 -35.36 4.16 -4.59
N PHE A 179 -35.89 3.53 -5.64
CA PHE A 179 -37.15 3.94 -6.25
C PHE A 179 -38.33 3.76 -5.27
N TYR A 180 -38.44 2.58 -4.64
CA TYR A 180 -39.46 2.29 -3.63
C TYR A 180 -39.41 3.27 -2.46
N TYR A 181 -38.22 3.51 -1.90
CA TYR A 181 -38.06 4.42 -0.76
C TYR A 181 -38.43 5.87 -1.11
N SER A 182 -38.04 6.32 -2.31
CA SER A 182 -38.30 7.68 -2.78
C SER A 182 -39.80 7.95 -3.00
N MET A 183 -40.53 6.96 -3.54
CA MET A 183 -41.99 7.00 -3.66
C MET A 183 -42.66 7.10 -2.29
N LYS A 184 -42.22 6.30 -1.31
CA LYS A 184 -42.82 6.26 0.04
C LYS A 184 -42.64 7.57 0.83
N LYS A 185 -41.48 8.23 0.70
CA LYS A 185 -41.19 9.49 1.42
C LYS A 185 -41.61 10.76 0.68
N LYS A 186 -42.25 10.67 -0.50
CA LYS A 186 -42.56 11.82 -1.38
C LYS A 186 -41.32 12.71 -1.63
N ILE A 187 -40.15 12.09 -1.68
CA ILE A 187 -38.90 12.79 -2.05
C ILE A 187 -38.94 13.03 -3.56
N ASN A 188 -38.32 14.12 -4.01
CA ASN A 188 -38.20 14.43 -5.44
C ASN A 188 -37.59 13.24 -6.21
N TYR A 189 -38.40 12.54 -7.00
CA TYR A 189 -38.04 11.28 -7.66
C TYR A 189 -37.05 11.46 -8.81
N TYR A 190 -36.87 12.69 -9.32
CA TYR A 190 -35.93 12.96 -10.41
C TYR A 190 -34.47 12.70 -10.00
N ILE A 191 -34.11 12.95 -8.73
CA ILE A 191 -32.75 12.74 -8.21
C ILE A 191 -32.34 11.25 -8.19
N PRO A 192 -33.10 10.33 -7.56
CA PRO A 192 -32.78 8.90 -7.57
C PRO A 192 -32.86 8.27 -8.97
N VAL A 193 -33.76 8.74 -9.83
CA VAL A 193 -33.85 8.27 -11.22
C VAL A 193 -32.61 8.71 -12.02
N ALA A 194 -32.22 9.98 -11.95
CA ALA A 194 -31.02 10.47 -12.63
C ALA A 194 -29.74 9.76 -12.14
N PHE A 195 -29.61 9.55 -10.82
CA PHE A 195 -28.50 8.78 -10.25
C PHE A 195 -28.47 7.33 -10.76
N SER A 196 -29.63 6.66 -10.79
CA SER A 196 -29.72 5.27 -11.25
C SER A 196 -29.34 5.14 -12.73
N ILE A 197 -29.74 6.10 -13.57
CA ILE A 197 -29.36 6.16 -14.99
C ILE A 197 -27.84 6.37 -15.13
N ALA A 198 -27.26 7.30 -14.37
CA ALA A 198 -25.83 7.56 -14.39
C ALA A 198 -25.01 6.32 -13.98
N VAL A 199 -25.44 5.61 -12.93
CA VAL A 199 -24.80 4.37 -12.49
C VAL A 199 -24.92 3.28 -13.54
N LEU A 200 -26.08 3.12 -14.19
CA LEU A 200 -26.27 2.15 -15.26
C LEU A 200 -25.32 2.43 -16.44
N PHE A 201 -25.12 3.70 -16.79
CA PHE A 201 -24.20 4.11 -17.85
C PHE A 201 -22.73 3.82 -17.50
N LEU A 202 -22.37 3.86 -16.22
CA LEU A 202 -21.02 3.51 -15.74
C LEU A 202 -20.79 1.99 -15.63
N LEU A 203 -21.86 1.18 -15.71
CA LEU A 203 -21.77 -0.28 -15.66
C LEU A 203 -21.57 -0.92 -17.04
N ILE A 204 -22.04 -0.27 -18.11
CA ILE A 204 -21.86 -0.64 -19.52
C ILE A 204 -20.41 -0.33 -19.94
#